data_AF-A0A9W8XZK2-F1
#
_entry.id   AF-A0A9W8XZK2-F1
#
_cell.length_a   1.000
_cell.length_b   1.000
_cell.length_c   1.000
_cell.angle_alpha   90.00
_cell.angle_beta   90.00
_cell.angle_gamma   90.00
#
_symmetry.space_group_name_H-M   'P 1'
#
loop_
_entity.id
_entity.type
_entity.pdbx_description
1 polymer ?
#
loop_
_entity_poly.entity_id
_entity_poly.type
_entity_poly.pdbx_seq_one_letter_code
_entity_poly.pdbx_strand_id
1 'polypeptide(L)'
;MQSRRIPFRCLHSTRPALLQSRPPKSRDRGPRSDEDTQTDFSALDVLRNTAAPATSIDACTGDGFALNNQMRISGCGIILIGGEAFRWRPWLREDRVEGTIAKGGTGDDAMAGRLLNAKKQWEVPEDAWGVLELVYPKPDLLIIGTGPHVTPIAPSVRSYLNNLGIRLEIQDTRNAAAQFNLLATERGVGQVAAALIPIGWTEGRQA
;
A
#
# COMPACT_ATOMS: atom_id res chain seq x y z
N MET A 1 -70.01 -7.02 -3.23
CA MET A 1 -68.68 -6.48 -3.60
C MET A 1 -67.69 -7.64 -3.70
N GLN A 2 -67.38 -8.10 -4.91
CA GLN A 2 -66.43 -9.20 -5.15
C GLN A 2 -65.00 -8.67 -5.19
N SER A 3 -64.13 -9.19 -4.33
CA SER A 3 -62.71 -8.84 -4.25
C SER A 3 -61.91 -9.62 -5.31
N ARG A 4 -61.40 -8.91 -6.32
CA ARG A 4 -60.50 -9.46 -7.34
C ARG A 4 -59.07 -9.54 -6.78
N ARG A 5 -58.54 -10.76 -6.62
CA ARG A 5 -57.11 -10.98 -6.33
C ARG A 5 -56.30 -10.85 -7.62
N ILE A 6 -55.30 -9.99 -7.60
CA ILE A 6 -54.34 -9.78 -8.69
C ILE A 6 -53.30 -10.92 -8.64
N PRO A 7 -53.03 -11.64 -9.74
CA PRO A 7 -51.96 -12.63 -9.76
C PRO A 7 -50.60 -11.93 -9.90
N PHE A 8 -49.76 -12.01 -8.88
CA PHE A 8 -48.35 -11.66 -8.99
C PHE A 8 -47.62 -12.74 -9.80
N ARG A 9 -47.06 -12.36 -10.96
CA ARG A 9 -46.13 -13.21 -11.72
C ARG A 9 -44.74 -13.06 -11.11
N CYS A 10 -44.30 -14.07 -10.36
CA CYS A 10 -42.90 -14.21 -9.96
C CYS A 10 -42.10 -14.73 -11.16
N LEU A 11 -41.24 -13.90 -11.75
CA LEU A 11 -40.27 -14.32 -12.75
C LEU A 11 -39.01 -14.78 -12.00
N HIS A 12 -38.81 -16.11 -11.92
CA HIS A 12 -37.58 -16.68 -11.38
C HIS A 12 -36.59 -16.90 -12.52
N SER A 13 -35.47 -16.17 -12.54
CA SER A 13 -34.42 -16.30 -13.56
C SER A 13 -33.35 -17.35 -13.18
N THR A 14 -33.77 -18.49 -12.63
CA THR A 14 -32.85 -19.58 -12.33
C THR A 14 -32.51 -20.32 -13.63
N ARG A 15 -31.25 -20.17 -14.09
CA ARG A 15 -30.71 -20.94 -15.22
C ARG A 15 -30.90 -22.44 -14.94
N PRO A 16 -31.37 -23.25 -15.91
CA PRO A 16 -31.44 -24.69 -15.73
C PRO A 16 -30.03 -25.24 -15.47
N ALA A 17 -29.84 -25.96 -14.37
CA ALA A 17 -28.57 -26.60 -14.00
C ALA A 17 -28.10 -27.68 -15.00
N LEU A 18 -28.85 -27.93 -16.07
CA LEU A 18 -28.59 -28.96 -17.08
C LEU A 18 -27.52 -28.58 -18.11
N LEU A 19 -26.97 -27.36 -18.05
CA LEU A 19 -25.88 -26.89 -18.93
C LEU A 19 -24.51 -26.84 -18.25
N GLN A 20 -24.35 -27.42 -17.06
CA GLN A 20 -23.03 -27.53 -16.45
C GLN A 20 -22.22 -28.64 -17.14
N SER A 21 -21.22 -28.24 -17.92
CA SER A 21 -20.22 -29.15 -18.47
C SER A 21 -19.54 -29.90 -17.33
N ARG A 22 -19.65 -31.23 -17.33
CA ARG A 22 -18.93 -32.07 -16.36
C ARG A 22 -17.42 -31.96 -16.61
N PRO A 23 -16.57 -31.91 -15.58
CA PRO A 23 -15.13 -31.99 -15.75
C PRO A 23 -14.77 -33.29 -16.50
N PRO A 24 -13.84 -33.24 -17.47
CA PRO A 24 -13.41 -34.43 -18.19
C PRO A 24 -12.87 -35.47 -17.21
N LYS A 25 -13.30 -36.73 -17.39
CA LYS A 25 -12.92 -37.84 -16.50
C LYS A 25 -11.48 -38.31 -16.69
N SER A 26 -10.85 -38.00 -17.82
CA SER A 26 -9.44 -38.29 -18.06
C SER A 26 -8.61 -37.01 -17.97
N ARG A 27 -7.41 -37.14 -17.41
CA ARG A 27 -6.33 -36.13 -17.51
C ARG A 27 -5.38 -36.45 -18.66
N ASP A 28 -5.79 -37.39 -19.52
CA ASP A 28 -4.96 -37.94 -20.56
C ASP A 28 -4.90 -36.93 -21.71
N ARG A 29 -3.75 -36.27 -21.82
CA ARG A 29 -3.51 -35.15 -22.73
C ARG A 29 -2.75 -35.62 -23.98
N GLY A 30 -3.05 -36.83 -24.44
CA GLY A 30 -2.34 -37.48 -25.54
C GLY A 30 -0.85 -37.67 -25.26
N PRO A 31 -0.09 -38.20 -26.23
CA PRO A 31 1.37 -38.18 -26.16
C PRO A 31 1.86 -36.73 -26.04
N ARG A 32 3.00 -36.54 -25.35
CA ARG A 32 3.66 -35.22 -25.31
C ARG A 32 3.88 -34.77 -26.76
N SER A 33 3.44 -33.56 -27.09
CA SER A 33 3.79 -32.99 -28.39
C SER A 33 5.26 -32.61 -28.38
N ASP A 34 5.99 -33.00 -29.42
CA ASP A 34 7.37 -32.57 -29.69
C ASP A 34 7.40 -31.21 -30.39
N GLU A 35 6.42 -30.35 -30.07
CA GLU A 35 6.32 -29.01 -30.62
C GLU A 35 7.22 -28.08 -29.81
N ASP A 36 8.17 -27.40 -30.48
CA ASP A 36 9.08 -26.37 -29.94
C ASP A 36 8.36 -25.09 -29.46
N THR A 37 7.04 -25.21 -29.23
CA THR A 37 6.14 -24.18 -28.72
C THR A 37 5.68 -24.54 -27.30
N GLN A 38 6.54 -25.22 -26.53
CA GLN A 38 6.38 -25.24 -25.08
C GLN A 38 6.87 -23.88 -24.58
N THR A 39 5.96 -22.89 -24.50
CA THR A 39 6.25 -21.58 -23.91
C THR A 39 6.83 -21.79 -22.53
N ASP A 40 8.14 -21.62 -22.41
CA ASP A 40 8.81 -21.55 -21.14
C ASP A 40 8.31 -20.28 -20.46
N PHE A 41 7.53 -20.41 -19.39
CA PHE A 41 7.02 -19.26 -18.63
C PHE A 41 8.19 -18.44 -18.03
N SER A 42 9.39 -19.03 -17.94
CA SER A 42 10.64 -18.32 -17.62
C SER A 42 11.06 -17.32 -18.69
N ALA A 43 10.68 -17.56 -19.96
CA ALA A 43 11.04 -16.77 -21.13
C ALA A 43 10.00 -15.66 -21.45
N LEU A 44 8.85 -15.66 -20.78
CA LEU A 44 7.82 -14.61 -20.85
C LEU A 44 7.95 -13.56 -19.74
N ASP A 45 9.05 -13.60 -18.99
CA ASP A 45 9.34 -12.66 -17.92
C ASP A 45 9.94 -11.36 -18.50
N VAL A 46 9.05 -10.54 -19.09
CA VAL A 46 9.38 -9.26 -19.77
C VAL A 46 10.07 -8.26 -18.82
N LEU A 47 10.03 -8.50 -17.50
CA LEU A 47 10.63 -7.65 -16.47
C LEU A 47 12.04 -8.11 -16.03
N ARG A 48 12.59 -9.20 -16.58
CA ARG A 48 13.95 -9.67 -16.21
C ARG A 48 15.07 -8.67 -16.46
N ASN A 49 14.86 -7.67 -17.32
CA ASN A 49 15.87 -6.66 -17.65
C ASN A 49 15.66 -5.32 -16.94
N THR A 50 14.62 -5.17 -16.13
CA THR A 50 14.43 -3.99 -15.27
C THR A 50 15.03 -4.27 -13.91
N ALA A 51 16.14 -3.61 -13.58
CA ALA A 51 16.72 -3.71 -12.25
C ALA A 51 15.69 -3.23 -11.21
N ALA A 52 15.41 -4.07 -10.21
CA ALA A 52 14.61 -3.66 -9.07
C ALA A 52 15.26 -2.43 -8.42
N PRO A 53 14.46 -1.45 -7.97
CA PRO A 53 15.02 -0.25 -7.38
C PRO A 53 15.86 -0.61 -6.15
N ALA A 54 16.96 0.11 -5.94
CA ALA A 54 17.85 -0.11 -4.79
C ALA A 54 17.19 0.16 -3.42
N THR A 55 15.93 0.57 -3.43
CA THR A 55 15.07 0.81 -2.26
C THR A 55 13.82 -0.05 -2.27
N SER A 56 13.82 -1.19 -2.97
CA SER A 56 12.73 -2.17 -2.84
C SER A 56 12.64 -2.66 -1.40
N ILE A 57 11.41 -2.84 -0.92
CA ILE A 57 11.14 -3.33 0.43
C ILE A 57 11.12 -4.85 0.42
N ASP A 58 12.04 -5.47 1.15
CA ASP A 58 12.12 -6.93 1.32
C ASP A 58 11.19 -7.40 2.44
N ALA A 59 11.13 -6.65 3.55
CA ALA A 59 10.30 -7.00 4.69
C ALA A 59 9.76 -5.76 5.42
N CYS A 60 8.50 -5.86 5.85
CA CYS A 60 7.88 -4.94 6.81
C CYS A 60 7.99 -5.57 8.20
N THR A 61 8.72 -4.94 9.12
CA THR A 61 8.86 -5.38 10.51
C THR A 61 7.90 -4.63 11.43
N GLY A 62 7.73 -5.11 12.66
CA GLY A 62 6.88 -4.43 13.65
C GLY A 62 7.29 -2.98 13.87
N ASP A 63 8.58 -2.72 13.86
CA ASP A 63 9.20 -1.43 14.17
C ASP A 63 9.73 -0.68 12.94
N GLY A 64 9.63 -1.23 11.73
CA GLY A 64 10.15 -0.58 10.53
C GLY A 64 10.21 -1.45 9.28
N PHE A 65 11.31 -1.35 8.54
CA PHE A 65 11.46 -1.87 7.17
C PHE A 65 12.87 -2.38 6.90
N ALA A 66 12.97 -3.48 6.16
CA ALA A 66 14.21 -3.96 5.56
C ALA A 66 14.14 -3.78 4.04
N LEU A 67 15.21 -3.22 3.47
CA LEU A 67 15.33 -2.94 2.03
C LEU A 67 16.31 -3.95 1.37
N ASN A 68 16.20 -4.10 0.05
CA ASN A 68 17.00 -5.04 -0.75
C ASN A 68 18.51 -4.74 -0.76
N ASN A 69 18.91 -3.53 -0.40
CA ASN A 69 20.31 -3.12 -0.21
C ASN A 69 20.85 -3.46 1.20
N GLN A 70 20.18 -4.38 1.92
CA GLN A 70 20.52 -4.80 3.28
C GLN A 70 20.35 -3.72 4.36
N MET A 71 19.86 -2.52 3.99
CA MET A 71 19.54 -1.46 4.93
C MET A 71 18.30 -1.84 5.75
N ARG A 72 18.38 -1.59 7.06
CA ARG A 72 17.26 -1.73 7.98
C ARG A 72 16.96 -0.38 8.63
N ILE A 73 15.69 -0.01 8.60
CA ILE A 73 15.17 1.21 9.21
C ILE A 73 14.23 0.74 10.31
N SER A 74 14.43 1.23 11.53
CA SER A 74 13.65 0.88 12.72
C SER A 74 13.26 2.15 13.47
N GLY A 75 12.14 2.11 14.19
CA GLY A 75 11.64 3.20 15.03
C GLY A 75 11.03 4.36 14.25
N CYS A 76 10.79 4.21 12.94
CA CYS A 76 10.15 5.24 12.12
C CYS A 76 9.42 4.62 10.93
N GLY A 77 8.52 5.42 10.33
CA GLY A 77 8.02 5.17 9.00
C GLY A 77 9.09 5.47 7.96
N ILE A 78 8.75 5.18 6.71
CA ILE A 78 9.62 5.41 5.57
C ILE A 78 8.85 6.15 4.49
N ILE A 79 9.50 7.14 3.87
CA ILE A 79 9.07 7.73 2.61
C ILE A 79 10.07 7.32 1.53
N LEU A 80 9.57 6.73 0.45
CA LEU A 80 10.33 6.32 -0.73
C LEU A 80 9.95 7.24 -1.89
N ILE A 81 10.90 8.04 -2.38
CA ILE A 81 10.70 8.97 -3.49
C ILE A 81 11.97 9.02 -4.34
N GLY A 82 11.84 8.94 -5.66
CA GLY A 82 12.99 9.13 -6.57
C GLY A 82 14.08 8.06 -6.45
N GLY A 83 13.77 6.90 -5.85
CA GLY A 83 14.74 5.84 -5.58
C GLY A 83 15.54 6.05 -4.30
N GLU A 84 15.15 7.01 -3.47
CA GLU A 84 15.74 7.28 -2.16
C GLU A 84 14.77 6.92 -1.04
N ALA A 85 15.33 6.63 0.14
CA ALA A 85 14.59 6.23 1.33
C ALA A 85 14.84 7.22 2.48
N PHE A 86 13.77 7.89 2.91
CA PHE A 86 13.79 8.87 3.99
C PHE A 86 13.11 8.31 5.24
N ARG A 87 13.70 8.56 6.41
CA ARG A 87 13.01 8.32 7.68
C ARG A 87 11.87 9.31 7.81
N TRP A 88 10.71 8.80 8.20
CA TRP A 88 9.50 9.62 8.29
C TRP A 88 8.74 9.33 9.57
N ARG A 89 8.43 10.38 10.33
CA ARG A 89 7.76 10.30 11.63
C ARG A 89 6.60 11.30 11.69
N PRO A 90 5.50 11.03 10.99
CA PRO A 90 4.37 11.96 10.90
C PRO A 90 3.60 12.12 12.22
N TRP A 91 3.95 11.33 13.24
CA TRP A 91 3.36 11.40 14.57
C TRP A 91 4.08 12.37 15.52
N LEU A 92 5.26 12.86 15.14
CA LEU A 92 5.92 13.96 15.85
C LEU A 92 5.13 15.25 15.61
N ARG A 93 5.02 16.08 16.64
CA ARG A 93 4.39 17.40 16.55
C ARG A 93 5.40 18.47 16.94
N GLU A 94 5.36 19.61 16.27
CA GLU A 94 6.29 20.73 16.51
C GLU A 94 6.32 21.20 17.98
N ASP A 95 5.20 21.09 18.69
CA ASP A 95 5.11 21.38 20.14
C ASP A 95 5.94 20.42 21.03
N ARG A 96 6.55 19.39 20.44
CA ARG A 96 7.43 18.44 21.12
C ARG A 96 8.79 18.41 20.43
N VAL A 97 9.78 18.90 21.19
CA VAL A 97 11.15 19.11 20.74
C VAL A 97 11.78 17.81 20.30
N GLU A 98 12.32 17.79 19.07
CA GLU A 98 13.24 16.75 18.62
C GLU A 98 14.50 16.77 19.51
N GLY A 99 14.67 15.74 20.35
CA GLY A 99 15.87 15.50 21.15
C GLY A 99 15.76 15.83 22.65
N THR A 100 15.47 14.82 23.48
CA THR A 100 15.78 14.87 24.92
C THR A 100 16.44 13.57 25.41
N ILE A 101 17.66 13.30 24.93
CA ILE A 101 18.54 12.26 25.52
C ILE A 101 19.01 12.67 26.94
N ALA A 102 18.95 13.96 27.31
CA ALA A 102 19.52 14.48 28.56
C ALA A 102 18.70 14.24 29.85
N LYS A 103 17.51 13.62 29.79
CA LYS A 103 16.62 13.47 30.97
C LYS A 103 16.06 12.06 31.20
N GLY A 104 16.71 11.02 30.69
CA GLY A 104 16.34 9.62 31.00
C GLY A 104 14.91 9.22 30.62
N GLY A 105 14.19 10.05 29.86
CA GLY A 105 12.93 9.70 29.22
C GLY A 105 13.23 8.93 27.94
N THR A 106 12.43 7.91 27.65
CA THR A 106 12.36 7.33 26.30
C THR A 106 12.11 8.47 25.32
N GLY A 107 13.12 8.77 24.48
CA GLY A 107 13.08 9.90 23.56
C GLY A 107 11.80 9.92 22.72
N ASP A 108 11.41 11.12 22.30
CA ASP A 108 10.27 11.37 21.39
C ASP A 108 10.41 10.60 20.06
N ASP A 109 11.57 9.98 19.82
CA ASP A 109 11.89 8.98 18.81
C ASP A 109 11.04 7.69 18.85
N ALA A 110 10.23 7.49 19.90
CA ALA A 110 9.36 6.32 19.99
C ALA A 110 8.30 6.32 18.87
N MET A 111 7.93 5.14 18.38
CA MET A 111 6.75 4.95 17.51
C MET A 111 5.44 5.07 18.31
N ALA A 112 5.31 6.17 19.04
CA ALA A 112 4.20 6.46 19.92
C ALA A 112 3.68 7.86 19.60
N GLY A 113 2.42 7.97 19.24
CA GLY A 113 1.79 9.25 18.93
C GLY A 113 0.39 9.08 18.39
N ARG A 114 -0.10 10.11 17.72
CA ARG A 114 -1.45 10.15 17.17
C ARG A 114 -1.42 10.50 15.69
N LEU A 115 -1.97 9.60 14.87
CA LEU A 115 -2.22 9.80 13.45
C LEU A 115 -3.72 9.81 13.13
N LEU A 116 -4.58 9.55 14.11
CA LEU A 116 -6.03 9.58 13.94
C LEU A 116 -6.62 10.87 14.50
N ASN A 117 -7.49 11.49 13.71
CA ASN A 117 -8.29 12.60 14.17
C ASN A 117 -9.48 12.13 15.03
N ALA A 118 -10.27 13.08 15.55
CA ALA A 118 -11.45 12.77 16.37
C ALA A 118 -12.49 11.88 15.65
N LYS A 119 -12.51 11.90 14.31
CA LYS A 119 -13.39 11.10 13.45
C LYS A 119 -12.78 9.75 13.05
N LYS A 120 -11.64 9.35 13.65
CA LYS A 120 -10.90 8.12 13.31
C LYS A 120 -10.41 8.09 11.85
N GLN A 121 -10.19 9.25 11.26
CA GLN A 121 -9.55 9.37 9.96
C GLN A 121 -8.06 9.60 10.15
N TRP A 122 -7.26 8.99 9.27
CA TRP A 122 -5.82 9.14 9.23
C TRP A 122 -5.47 10.56 8.75
N GLU A 123 -4.84 11.32 9.63
CA GLU A 123 -4.52 12.73 9.47
C GLU A 123 -3.07 12.97 9.87
N VAL A 124 -2.31 13.53 8.92
CA VAL A 124 -0.90 13.86 9.07
C VAL A 124 -0.75 15.35 8.82
N PRO A 125 0.00 16.09 9.66
CA PRO A 125 0.25 17.52 9.46
C PRO A 125 0.95 17.77 8.12
N GLU A 126 0.69 18.93 7.52
CA GLU A 126 1.23 19.30 6.20
C GLU A 126 2.77 19.31 6.20
N ASP A 127 3.40 19.75 7.30
CA ASP A 127 4.87 19.83 7.43
C ASP A 127 5.55 18.46 7.29
N ALA A 128 4.87 17.38 7.68
CA ALA A 128 5.39 16.02 7.54
C ALA A 128 5.44 15.55 6.07
N TRP A 129 4.85 16.31 5.14
CA TRP A 129 4.91 16.07 3.69
C TRP A 129 5.90 16.97 2.96
N GLY A 130 6.66 17.83 3.65
CA GLY A 130 7.50 18.86 3.02
C GLY A 130 8.45 18.34 1.93
N VAL A 131 8.95 17.10 2.04
CA VAL A 131 9.77 16.48 0.99
C VAL A 131 9.05 16.41 -0.38
N LEU A 132 7.74 16.17 -0.38
CA LEU A 132 6.93 16.13 -1.61
C LEU A 132 6.78 17.50 -2.24
N GLU A 133 6.88 18.60 -1.49
CA GLU A 133 6.85 19.96 -2.02
C GLU A 133 8.14 20.33 -2.76
N LEU A 134 9.27 19.78 -2.30
CA LEU A 134 10.60 20.08 -2.83
C LEU A 134 10.99 19.20 -4.02
N VAL A 135 10.45 17.98 -4.12
CA VAL A 135 10.79 17.03 -5.18
C VAL A 135 10.29 17.51 -6.55
N TYR A 136 11.16 17.40 -7.56
CA TYR A 136 10.83 17.59 -8.98
C TYR A 136 11.56 16.54 -9.84
N PRO A 137 10.89 15.90 -10.83
CA PRO A 137 9.45 16.00 -11.12
C PRO A 137 8.58 15.44 -9.98
N LYS A 138 7.33 15.90 -9.86
CA LYS A 138 6.38 15.36 -8.87
C LYS A 138 6.06 13.90 -9.21
N PRO A 139 5.94 13.00 -8.22
CA PRO A 139 5.49 11.64 -8.47
C PRO A 139 4.02 11.64 -8.94
N ASP A 140 3.70 10.81 -9.91
CA ASP A 140 2.33 10.67 -10.45
C ASP A 140 1.39 9.96 -9.45
N LEU A 141 1.96 9.05 -8.65
CA LEU A 141 1.24 8.23 -7.68
C LEU A 141 2.01 8.14 -6.36
N LEU A 142 1.32 8.40 -5.25
CA LEU A 142 1.78 8.16 -3.88
C LEU A 142 0.93 7.06 -3.23
N ILE A 143 1.59 5.96 -2.87
CA ILE A 143 0.99 4.85 -2.14
C ILE A 143 1.21 5.08 -0.64
N ILE A 144 0.13 5.13 0.12
CA ILE A 144 0.14 5.36 1.56
C ILE A 144 -0.18 4.06 2.29
N GLY A 145 0.79 3.55 3.04
CA GLY A 145 0.66 2.41 3.94
C GLY A 145 0.34 2.89 5.35
N THR A 146 -0.90 2.69 5.80
CA THR A 146 -1.39 3.22 7.10
C THR A 146 -1.06 2.36 8.32
N GLY A 147 -0.19 1.36 8.18
CA GLY A 147 0.23 0.44 9.24
C GLY A 147 -0.41 -0.95 9.07
N PRO A 148 -0.84 -1.62 10.16
CA PRO A 148 -1.38 -2.98 10.10
C PRO A 148 -2.74 -3.10 9.37
N HIS A 149 -3.50 -2.01 9.30
CA HIS A 149 -4.84 -1.98 8.73
C HIS A 149 -5.05 -0.73 7.89
N VAL A 150 -5.86 -0.84 6.84
CA VAL A 150 -6.28 0.30 6.02
C VAL A 150 -7.12 1.25 6.86
N THR A 151 -6.69 2.50 6.97
CA THR A 151 -7.44 3.56 7.66
C THR A 151 -7.93 4.62 6.67
N PRO A 152 -9.19 5.09 6.76
CA PRO A 152 -9.68 6.17 5.91
C PRO A 152 -8.88 7.47 6.10
N ILE A 153 -8.38 8.04 5.01
CA ILE A 153 -7.64 9.31 5.05
C ILE A 153 -8.57 10.51 5.29
N ALA A 154 -8.10 11.51 6.03
CA ALA A 154 -8.81 12.77 6.22
C ALA A 154 -8.94 13.52 4.88
N PRO A 155 -10.09 14.15 4.58
CA PRO A 155 -10.28 14.91 3.34
C PRO A 155 -9.29 16.08 3.16
N SER A 156 -8.82 16.68 4.26
CA SER A 156 -7.79 17.73 4.29
C SER A 156 -6.50 17.24 3.64
N VAL A 157 -5.94 16.15 4.17
CA VAL A 157 -4.70 15.53 3.66
C VAL A 157 -4.83 15.12 2.20
N ARG A 158 -5.96 14.50 1.82
CA ARG A 158 -6.22 14.13 0.42
C ARG A 158 -6.24 15.34 -0.50
N SER A 159 -6.89 16.43 -0.08
CA SER A 159 -6.98 17.65 -0.89
C SER A 159 -5.62 18.31 -1.05
N TYR A 160 -4.84 18.40 0.04
CA TYR A 160 -3.48 18.93 0.04
C TYR A 160 -2.58 18.19 -0.96
N LEU A 161 -2.50 16.86 -0.87
CA LEU A 161 -1.64 16.07 -1.76
C LEU A 161 -2.13 16.08 -3.22
N ASN A 162 -3.44 16.07 -3.45
CA ASN A 162 -3.99 16.21 -4.80
C ASN A 162 -3.66 17.59 -5.42
N ASN A 163 -3.63 18.65 -4.61
CA ASN A 163 -3.27 19.99 -5.08
C ASN A 163 -1.78 20.09 -5.48
N LEU A 164 -0.91 19.23 -4.92
CA LEU A 164 0.47 19.05 -5.39
C LEU A 164 0.54 18.30 -6.74
N GLY A 165 -0.60 17.83 -7.28
CA GLY A 165 -0.68 17.08 -8.52
C GLY A 165 -0.46 15.56 -8.38
N ILE A 166 -0.45 15.05 -7.15
CA ILE A 166 -0.09 13.66 -6.84
C ILE A 166 -1.37 12.83 -6.64
N ARG A 167 -1.49 11.68 -7.33
CA ARG A 167 -2.61 10.74 -7.10
C ARG A 167 -2.34 9.89 -5.87
N LEU A 168 -3.38 9.54 -5.13
CA LEU A 168 -3.25 8.76 -3.89
C LEU A 168 -3.84 7.37 -4.00
N GLU A 169 -3.12 6.40 -3.43
CA GLU A 169 -3.62 5.06 -3.15
C GLU A 169 -3.40 4.71 -1.67
N ILE A 170 -4.44 4.22 -1.00
CA ILE A 170 -4.40 3.98 0.45
C ILE A 170 -4.56 2.48 0.70
N GLN A 171 -3.58 1.89 1.38
CA GLN A 171 -3.57 0.47 1.73
C GLN A 171 -2.99 0.27 3.16
N ASP A 172 -3.02 -0.98 3.62
CA ASP A 172 -2.20 -1.44 4.73
C ASP A 172 -0.75 -1.57 4.25
N THR A 173 0.20 -1.45 5.17
CA THR A 173 1.61 -1.28 4.83
C THR A 173 2.21 -2.44 4.05
N ARG A 174 1.76 -3.68 4.31
CA ARG A 174 2.28 -4.85 3.62
C ARG A 174 1.90 -4.84 2.13
N ASN A 175 0.65 -4.53 1.83
CA ASN A 175 0.15 -4.48 0.46
C ASN A 175 0.71 -3.24 -0.26
N ALA A 176 0.76 -2.10 0.43
CA ALA A 176 1.37 -0.88 -0.09
C ALA A 176 2.83 -1.09 -0.52
N ALA A 177 3.63 -1.78 0.31
CA ALA A 177 5.02 -2.10 0.00
C ALA A 177 5.15 -3.00 -1.25
N ALA A 178 4.31 -4.04 -1.36
CA ALA A 178 4.30 -4.92 -2.52
C ALA A 178 3.93 -4.18 -3.81
N GLN A 179 2.90 -3.32 -3.73
CA GLN A 179 2.47 -2.52 -4.87
C GLN A 179 3.52 -1.50 -5.30
N PHE A 180 4.17 -0.83 -4.35
CA PHE A 180 5.27 0.07 -4.64
C PHE A 180 6.40 -0.66 -5.38
N ASN A 181 6.84 -1.82 -4.88
CA ASN A 181 7.91 -2.58 -5.52
C ASN A 181 7.60 -2.93 -6.98
N LEU A 182 6.35 -3.36 -7.25
CA LEU A 182 5.89 -3.68 -8.58
C LEU A 182 5.89 -2.44 -9.48
N LEU A 183 5.20 -1.37 -9.07
CA LEU A 183 5.04 -0.19 -9.92
C LEU A 183 6.35 0.59 -10.11
N ALA A 184 7.21 0.64 -9.09
CA ALA A 184 8.53 1.27 -9.19
C ALA A 184 9.45 0.52 -10.15
N THR A 185 9.28 -0.79 -10.30
CA THR A 185 10.02 -1.61 -11.30
C THR A 185 9.45 -1.39 -12.70
N GLU A 186 8.12 -1.34 -12.86
CA GLU A 186 7.46 -1.19 -14.17
C GLU A 186 7.54 0.23 -14.76
N ARG A 187 7.36 1.26 -13.92
CA ARG A 187 7.22 2.67 -14.33
C ARG A 187 8.44 3.53 -13.99
N GLY A 188 9.35 2.97 -13.20
CA GLY A 188 10.49 3.68 -12.66
C GLY A 188 10.18 4.42 -11.36
N VAL A 189 11.22 4.61 -10.55
CA VAL A 189 11.15 5.22 -9.20
C VAL A 189 10.80 6.70 -9.17
N GLY A 190 10.84 7.38 -10.32
CA GLY A 190 10.48 8.80 -10.42
C GLY A 190 8.97 9.04 -10.49
N GLN A 191 8.19 8.06 -10.96
CA GLN A 191 6.74 8.21 -11.16
C GLN A 191 5.92 7.76 -9.94
N VAL A 192 6.51 6.93 -9.09
CA VAL A 192 5.80 6.29 -7.96
C VAL A 192 6.56 6.55 -6.68
N ALA A 193 5.85 7.03 -5.68
CA ALA A 193 6.33 7.22 -4.33
C ALA A 193 5.54 6.35 -3.35
N ALA A 194 6.14 6.07 -2.19
CA ALA A 194 5.44 5.41 -1.08
C ALA A 194 5.69 6.13 0.24
N ALA A 195 4.69 6.18 1.10
CA ALA A 195 4.78 6.68 2.47
C ALA A 195 4.17 5.63 3.41
N LEU A 196 5.01 4.96 4.18
CA LEU A 196 4.64 3.75 4.90
C LEU A 196 4.88 3.88 6.40
N ILE A 197 3.84 3.58 7.17
CA ILE A 197 3.88 3.44 8.62
C ILE A 197 4.21 1.97 8.97
N PRO A 198 5.07 1.67 9.95
CA PRO A 198 5.41 0.28 10.25
C PRO A 198 4.19 -0.55 10.68
N ILE A 199 4.24 -1.87 10.44
CA ILE A 199 3.09 -2.75 10.71
C ILE A 199 2.79 -2.95 12.20
N GLY A 200 3.76 -2.70 13.08
CA GLY A 200 3.53 -2.72 14.53
C GLY A 200 3.05 -1.38 15.08
N TRP A 201 2.73 -0.41 14.22
CA TRP A 201 2.14 0.86 14.66
C TRP A 201 0.85 0.61 15.44
N THR A 202 0.81 1.18 16.63
CA THR A 202 -0.38 1.22 17.47
C THR A 202 -0.63 2.67 17.88
N GLU A 203 -1.86 3.11 17.70
CA GLU A 203 -2.26 4.46 18.12
C GLU A 203 -2.08 4.59 19.64
N GLY A 204 -1.38 5.62 20.10
CA GLY A 204 -1.26 5.88 21.53
C GLY A 204 -2.64 6.04 22.16
N ARG A 205 -3.01 5.15 23.09
CA ARG A 205 -4.19 5.37 23.94
C ARG A 205 -3.95 6.66 24.73
N GLN A 206 -4.85 7.63 24.59
CA GLN A 206 -4.95 8.69 25.59
C GLN A 206 -5.21 8.03 26.94
N ALA A 207 -4.25 8.19 27.86
CA ALA A 207 -4.53 8.14 29.29
C ALA A 207 -5.15 9.47 29.71
#